data_AF-A0A6G3XL96-F1
#
_entry.id   AF-A0A6G3XL96-F1
#
_cell.length_a   1.000
_cell.length_b   1.000
_cell.length_c   1.000
_cell.angle_alpha   90.00
_cell.angle_beta   90.00
_cell.angle_gamma   90.00
#
_symmetry.space_group_name_H-M   'P 1'
#
loop_
_entity.id
_entity.type
_entity.pdbx_description
1 polymer ?
#
loop_
_entity_poly.entity_id
_entity_poly.type
_entity_poly.pdbx_seq_one_letter_code
_entity_poly.pdbx_strand_id
1 'polypeptide(L)'
;RGAVLLTSNKSDVYAVTRAERETIGTVWTFDPQGIAHTPRAMWWDMLAECVTIEGSRRLAGHFVASVNDDASQKDFWISAAQNTLTALFLAAARGRAPVTDLLGWLADPADRTPIDLLREAGLGAMAEQLQGTVRGAVETRDGIYETARQCVSCLLDPGILAWVTRDPDV
;
A
#
# COMPACT_ATOMS: atom_id res chain seq x y z
N ARG A 1 3.76 31.71 -9.52
CA ARG A 1 2.56 30.84 -9.37
C ARG A 1 2.97 29.44 -9.80
N GLY A 2 2.72 28.42 -8.97
CA GLY A 2 3.13 27.04 -9.24
C GLY A 2 2.29 26.06 -8.43
N ALA A 3 2.55 24.77 -8.61
CA ALA A 3 1.96 23.73 -7.80
C ALA A 3 2.47 23.81 -6.35
N VAL A 4 1.65 23.39 -5.40
CA VAL A 4 1.99 23.31 -3.97
C VAL A 4 1.61 21.92 -3.49
N LEU A 5 2.53 21.25 -2.80
CA LEU A 5 2.26 20.05 -2.02
C LEU A 5 2.43 20.41 -0.55
N LEU A 6 1.38 20.20 0.24
CA LEU A 6 1.38 20.39 1.68
C LEU A 6 1.05 19.05 2.35
N THR A 7 1.86 18.67 3.32
CA THR A 7 1.54 17.60 4.25
C THR A 7 1.49 18.19 5.66
N SER A 8 0.47 17.82 6.43
CA SER A 8 0.28 18.30 7.80
C SER A 8 -0.53 17.27 8.58
N ASN A 9 -0.18 17.08 9.85
CA ASN A 9 -0.96 16.32 10.81
C ASN A 9 -1.89 17.23 11.66
N LYS A 10 -2.04 18.50 11.28
CA LYS A 10 -2.96 19.49 11.87
C LYS A 10 -3.73 20.23 10.79
N SER A 11 -4.97 20.62 11.10
CA SER A 11 -5.90 21.24 10.14
C SER A 11 -5.68 22.74 9.93
N ASP A 12 -4.89 23.40 10.78
CA ASP A 12 -4.64 24.85 10.76
C ASP A 12 -3.93 25.32 9.48
N VAL A 13 -2.76 24.75 9.18
CA VAL A 13 -2.00 25.10 7.97
C VAL A 13 -2.74 24.67 6.69
N TYR A 14 -3.47 23.55 6.77
CA TYR A 14 -4.33 23.08 5.70
C TYR A 14 -5.41 24.12 5.35
N ALA A 15 -6.15 24.62 6.35
CA ALA A 15 -7.26 25.54 6.12
C ALA A 15 -6.81 26.83 5.43
N VAL A 16 -5.73 27.45 5.93
CA VAL A 16 -5.16 28.67 5.33
C VAL A 16 -4.66 28.39 3.91
N THR A 17 -3.93 27.29 3.70
CA THR A 17 -3.39 26.95 2.38
C THR A 17 -4.50 26.67 1.38
N ARG A 18 -5.52 25.89 1.76
CA ARG A 18 -6.65 25.58 0.89
C ARG A 18 -7.39 26.84 0.44
N ALA A 19 -7.74 27.72 1.39
CA ALA A 19 -8.46 28.96 1.09
C ALA A 19 -7.74 29.80 0.03
N GLU A 20 -6.41 29.98 0.17
CA GLU A 20 -5.62 30.73 -0.80
C GLU A 20 -5.49 30.01 -2.14
N ARG A 21 -5.33 28.67 -2.13
CA ARG A 21 -5.09 27.88 -3.35
C ARG A 21 -6.35 27.70 -4.19
N GLU A 22 -7.52 27.62 -3.58
CA GLU A 22 -8.82 27.55 -4.28
C GLU A 22 -9.09 28.79 -5.14
N THR A 23 -8.51 29.96 -4.79
CA THR A 23 -8.60 31.16 -5.64
C THR A 23 -7.78 31.09 -6.94
N ILE A 24 -6.86 30.12 -7.04
CA ILE A 24 -5.92 30.00 -8.15
C ILE A 24 -6.22 28.77 -9.02
N GLY A 25 -6.69 27.66 -8.44
CA GLY A 25 -7.00 26.45 -9.18
C GLY A 25 -7.56 25.32 -8.30
N THR A 26 -7.65 24.12 -8.88
CA THR A 26 -8.16 22.93 -8.20
C THR A 26 -7.28 22.52 -7.02
N VAL A 27 -7.91 22.26 -5.88
CA VAL A 27 -7.27 21.70 -4.68
C VAL A 27 -7.79 20.29 -4.47
N TRP A 28 -6.89 19.32 -4.53
CA TRP A 28 -7.15 17.94 -4.15
C TRP A 28 -6.74 17.73 -2.69
N THR A 29 -7.62 17.12 -1.89
CA THR A 29 -7.33 16.83 -0.47
C THR A 29 -7.38 15.33 -0.24
N PHE A 30 -6.32 14.78 0.35
CA PHE A 30 -6.24 13.39 0.79
C PHE A 30 -6.22 13.36 2.33
N ASP A 31 -7.35 13.02 2.95
CA ASP A 31 -7.55 13.08 4.41
C ASP A 31 -8.05 11.73 4.97
N PRO A 32 -7.25 10.64 4.84
CA PRO A 32 -7.67 9.30 5.24
C PRO A 32 -7.98 9.15 6.74
N GLN A 33 -7.38 10.00 7.58
CA GLN A 33 -7.58 9.98 9.03
C GLN A 33 -8.63 10.99 9.50
N GLY A 34 -9.23 11.77 8.59
CA GLY A 34 -10.26 12.75 8.91
C GLY A 34 -9.76 13.90 9.79
N ILE A 35 -8.48 14.27 9.73
CA ILE A 35 -7.89 15.35 10.55
C ILE A 35 -8.46 16.71 10.15
N ALA A 36 -8.72 16.91 8.86
CA ALA A 36 -9.31 18.14 8.34
C ALA A 36 -10.84 18.06 8.24
N HIS A 37 -11.44 16.89 8.50
CA HIS A 37 -12.88 16.61 8.36
C HIS A 37 -13.44 16.98 6.98
N THR A 38 -12.64 16.76 5.94
CA THR A 38 -13.02 17.15 4.58
C THR A 38 -13.87 16.07 3.91
N PRO A 39 -14.88 16.45 3.09
CA PRO A 39 -15.57 15.46 2.28
C PRO A 39 -14.58 14.83 1.30
N ARG A 40 -14.62 13.50 1.18
CA ARG A 40 -13.81 12.77 0.20
C ARG A 40 -14.30 13.10 -1.20
N ALA A 41 -13.45 13.76 -1.98
CA ALA A 41 -13.72 14.16 -3.36
C ALA A 41 -12.67 13.60 -4.34
N MET A 42 -11.86 12.64 -3.87
CA MET A 42 -10.87 11.93 -4.67
C MET A 42 -10.58 10.57 -4.05
N TRP A 43 -9.96 9.71 -4.84
CA TRP A 43 -9.20 8.56 -4.37
C TRP A 43 -7.80 8.60 -4.98
N TRP A 44 -6.85 7.92 -4.36
CA TRP A 44 -5.48 7.82 -4.83
C TRP A 44 -5.16 6.38 -5.22
N ASP A 45 -4.82 6.16 -6.49
CA ASP A 45 -4.27 4.88 -6.93
C ASP A 45 -2.83 4.72 -6.43
N MET A 46 -2.69 4.11 -5.25
CA MET A 46 -1.39 3.77 -4.67
C MET A 46 -0.63 2.71 -5.49
N LEU A 47 -1.33 1.91 -6.30
CA LEU A 47 -0.72 0.84 -7.10
C LEU A 47 -0.23 1.33 -8.47
N ALA A 48 -0.54 2.56 -8.87
CA ALA A 48 -0.15 3.13 -10.17
C ALA A 48 1.36 3.03 -10.45
N GLU A 49 2.19 3.25 -9.42
CA GLU A 49 3.65 3.17 -9.50
C GLU A 49 4.20 1.74 -9.32
N CYS A 50 3.36 0.80 -8.87
CA CYS A 50 3.74 -0.58 -8.58
C CYS A 50 3.83 -1.46 -9.84
N VAL A 51 3.84 -0.87 -11.03
CA VAL A 51 4.10 -1.60 -12.29
C VAL A 51 5.57 -1.98 -12.43
N THR A 52 6.47 -1.45 -11.61
CA THR A 52 7.89 -1.85 -11.57
C THR A 52 8.26 -2.44 -10.21
N ILE A 53 9.27 -3.31 -10.18
CA ILE A 53 9.81 -3.86 -8.93
C ILE A 53 10.24 -2.75 -7.97
N GLU A 54 10.89 -1.71 -8.51
CA GLU A 54 11.35 -0.56 -7.73
C GLU A 54 10.16 0.20 -7.10
N GLY A 55 9.13 0.50 -7.88
CA GLY A 55 7.93 1.18 -7.40
C GLY A 55 7.18 0.38 -6.35
N SER A 56 7.00 -0.93 -6.56
CA SER A 56 6.39 -1.83 -5.57
C SER A 56 7.19 -1.91 -4.28
N ARG A 57 8.53 -1.96 -4.38
CA ARG A 57 9.42 -1.99 -3.21
C ARG A 57 9.37 -0.68 -2.43
N ARG A 58 9.29 0.45 -3.14
CA ARG A 58 9.15 1.79 -2.54
C ARG A 58 7.85 1.91 -1.75
N LEU A 59 6.72 1.51 -2.34
CA LEU A 59 5.45 1.48 -1.64
C LEU A 59 5.47 0.55 -0.42
N ALA A 60 5.98 -0.67 -0.56
CA ALA A 60 6.15 -1.59 0.55
C ALA A 60 7.02 -1.00 1.68
N GLY A 61 8.09 -0.28 1.33
CA GLY A 61 8.94 0.42 2.28
C GLY A 61 8.18 1.46 3.11
N HIS A 62 7.23 2.19 2.52
CA HIS A 62 6.40 3.16 3.27
C HIS A 62 5.51 2.47 4.32
N PHE A 63 4.89 1.34 4.00
CA PHE A 63 4.09 0.59 4.97
C PHE A 63 4.96 -0.01 6.08
N VAL A 64 6.07 -0.61 5.72
CA VAL A 64 7.01 -1.22 6.66
C VAL A 64 7.60 -0.19 7.64
N ALA A 65 7.92 1.01 7.15
CA ALA A 65 8.45 2.08 7.99
C ALA A 65 7.48 2.51 9.11
N SER A 66 6.18 2.22 8.98
CA SER A 66 5.17 2.58 10.00
C SER A 66 5.19 1.70 11.26
N VAL A 67 5.88 0.54 11.23
CA VAL A 67 5.87 -0.45 12.33
C VAL A 67 7.25 -0.57 13.02
N ASN A 68 8.27 0.12 12.51
CA ASN A 68 9.66 -0.12 12.91
C ASN A 68 10.17 0.89 13.95
N ASP A 69 9.78 0.70 15.21
CA ASP A 69 10.20 1.56 16.34
C ASP A 69 11.45 1.08 17.12
N ASP A 70 12.03 -0.09 16.85
CA ASP A 70 13.22 -0.54 17.60
C ASP A 70 14.08 -1.60 16.88
N ALA A 71 15.40 -1.37 16.84
CA ALA A 71 16.35 -2.00 15.93
C ALA A 71 17.10 -3.21 16.54
N SER A 72 17.09 -4.34 15.80
CA SER A 72 18.13 -5.39 15.71
C SER A 72 17.58 -6.82 15.57
N GLN A 73 16.43 -7.14 16.18
CA GLN A 73 15.79 -8.48 16.06
C GLN A 73 14.59 -8.51 15.10
N LYS A 74 14.07 -7.34 14.73
CA LYS A 74 12.95 -7.20 13.78
C LYS A 74 13.39 -7.23 12.31
N ASP A 75 14.69 -7.14 12.04
CA ASP A 75 15.23 -6.93 10.68
C ASP A 75 14.86 -8.05 9.70
N PHE A 76 14.88 -9.31 10.12
CA PHE A 76 14.50 -10.43 9.25
C PHE A 76 13.01 -10.39 8.88
N TRP A 77 12.13 -10.31 9.88
CA TRP A 77 10.68 -10.35 9.67
C TRP A 77 10.21 -9.15 8.87
N ILE A 78 10.76 -7.97 9.17
CA ILE A 78 10.46 -6.74 8.46
C ILE A 78 10.95 -6.80 7.00
N SER A 79 12.17 -7.27 6.75
CA SER A 79 12.70 -7.45 5.39
C SER A 79 11.90 -8.47 4.59
N ALA A 80 11.54 -9.61 5.21
CA ALA A 80 10.73 -10.64 4.58
C ALA A 80 9.29 -10.17 4.30
N ALA A 81 8.68 -9.40 5.20
CA ALA A 81 7.40 -8.76 5.00
C ALA A 81 7.45 -7.74 3.87
N GLN A 82 8.49 -6.89 3.82
CA GLN A 82 8.67 -5.93 2.73
C GLN A 82 8.82 -6.64 1.37
N ASN A 83 9.58 -7.74 1.31
CA ASN A 83 9.72 -8.53 0.08
C ASN A 83 8.39 -9.17 -0.35
N THR A 84 7.62 -9.69 0.61
CA THR A 84 6.29 -10.26 0.36
C THR A 84 5.34 -9.19 -0.17
N LEU A 85 5.24 -8.05 0.52
CA LEU A 85 4.42 -6.91 0.08
C LEU A 85 4.86 -6.38 -1.29
N THR A 86 6.16 -6.33 -1.57
CA THR A 86 6.68 -5.95 -2.89
C THR A 86 6.12 -6.85 -3.99
N ALA A 87 6.15 -8.17 -3.78
CA ALA A 87 5.63 -9.13 -4.76
C ALA A 87 4.11 -9.01 -4.91
N LEU A 88 3.37 -8.84 -3.81
CA LEU A 88 1.90 -8.71 -3.84
C LEU A 88 1.45 -7.40 -4.49
N PHE A 89 2.09 -6.27 -4.21
CA PHE A 89 1.78 -4.99 -4.87
C PHE A 89 2.09 -5.05 -6.36
N LEU A 90 3.20 -5.69 -6.76
CA LEU A 90 3.55 -5.89 -8.16
C LEU A 90 2.52 -6.79 -8.86
N ALA A 91 2.10 -7.88 -8.21
CA ALA A 91 1.06 -8.77 -8.71
C ALA A 91 -0.26 -8.02 -8.92
N ALA A 92 -0.69 -7.23 -7.92
CA ALA A 92 -1.92 -6.45 -7.99
C ALA A 92 -1.87 -5.42 -9.13
N ALA A 93 -0.78 -4.65 -9.23
CA ALA A 93 -0.63 -3.65 -10.29
C ALA A 93 -0.59 -4.27 -11.70
N ARG A 94 0.11 -5.41 -11.87
CA ARG A 94 0.20 -6.10 -13.17
C ARG A 94 -1.10 -6.83 -13.54
N GLY A 95 -1.79 -7.38 -12.55
CA GLY A 95 -3.08 -8.03 -12.71
C GLY A 95 -4.28 -7.08 -12.71
N ARG A 96 -4.06 -5.78 -12.49
CA ARG A 96 -5.12 -4.78 -12.29
C ARG A 96 -6.10 -5.16 -11.17
N ALA A 97 -5.59 -5.85 -10.15
CA ALA A 97 -6.37 -6.22 -8.98
C ALA A 97 -6.45 -5.03 -8.01
N PRO A 98 -7.62 -4.78 -7.39
CA PRO A 98 -7.75 -3.75 -6.37
C PRO A 98 -6.95 -4.08 -5.10
N VAL A 99 -6.69 -3.06 -4.28
CA VAL A 99 -6.03 -3.20 -2.98
C VAL A 99 -6.78 -4.16 -2.05
N THR A 100 -8.09 -4.32 -2.22
CA THR A 100 -8.92 -5.28 -1.49
C THR A 100 -8.46 -6.73 -1.69
N ASP A 101 -8.03 -7.10 -2.90
CA ASP A 101 -7.61 -8.47 -3.21
C ASP A 101 -6.30 -8.79 -2.51
N LEU A 102 -5.41 -7.80 -2.39
CA LEU A 102 -4.15 -7.93 -1.65
C LEU A 102 -4.40 -8.26 -0.17
N LEU A 103 -5.44 -7.68 0.45
CA LEU A 103 -5.82 -8.03 1.82
C LEU A 103 -6.29 -9.49 1.91
N GLY A 104 -7.01 -9.97 0.90
CA GLY A 104 -7.38 -11.38 0.75
C GLY A 104 -6.16 -12.29 0.64
N TRP A 105 -5.21 -11.97 -0.22
CA TRP A 105 -3.97 -12.76 -0.41
C TRP A 105 -3.08 -12.78 0.83
N LEU A 106 -3.09 -11.72 1.64
CA LEU A 106 -2.38 -11.68 2.92
C LEU A 106 -3.08 -12.52 4.00
N ALA A 107 -4.40 -12.69 3.92
CA ALA A 107 -5.18 -13.52 4.82
C ALA A 107 -5.09 -15.00 4.47
N ASP A 108 -4.95 -15.33 3.18
CA ASP A 108 -4.80 -16.70 2.67
C ASP A 108 -3.50 -16.88 1.87
N PRO A 109 -2.39 -17.27 2.50
CA PRO A 109 -1.12 -17.57 1.81
C PRO A 109 -1.23 -18.71 0.79
N ALA A 110 -2.28 -19.54 0.83
CA ALA A 110 -2.48 -20.61 -0.14
C ALA A 110 -3.11 -20.11 -1.45
N ASP A 111 -3.64 -18.88 -1.48
CA ASP A 111 -4.14 -18.26 -2.70
C ASP A 111 -3.00 -18.09 -3.70
N ARG A 112 -3.15 -18.74 -4.85
CA ARG A 112 -2.15 -18.75 -5.91
C ARG A 112 -2.28 -17.58 -6.87
N THR A 113 -3.38 -16.84 -6.81
CA THR A 113 -3.67 -15.69 -7.68
C THR A 113 -2.48 -14.73 -7.83
N PRO A 114 -1.81 -14.23 -6.76
CA PRO A 114 -0.68 -13.31 -6.93
C PRO A 114 0.52 -13.95 -7.64
N ILE A 115 0.77 -15.24 -7.42
CA ILE A 115 1.87 -15.97 -8.09
C ILE A 115 1.56 -16.11 -9.58
N ASP A 116 0.33 -16.46 -9.92
CA ASP A 116 -0.08 -16.69 -11.29
C ASP A 116 -0.12 -15.35 -12.08
N LEU A 117 -0.60 -14.26 -11.46
CA LEU A 117 -0.52 -12.90 -12.03
C LEU A 117 0.93 -12.47 -12.33
N LEU A 118 1.89 -12.78 -11.45
CA LEU A 118 3.30 -12.50 -11.70
C LEU A 118 3.86 -13.32 -12.87
N ARG A 119 3.45 -14.59 -13.01
CA ARG A 119 3.85 -15.43 -14.16
C ARG A 119 3.28 -14.92 -15.47
N GLU A 120 2.00 -14.56 -15.49
CA GLU A 120 1.32 -13.99 -16.65
C GLU A 120 1.97 -12.67 -17.10
N ALA A 121 2.47 -11.89 -16.15
CA ALA A 121 3.22 -10.66 -16.41
C ALA A 121 4.67 -10.89 -16.88
N GLY A 122 5.12 -12.14 -17.04
CA GLY A 122 6.49 -12.49 -17.42
C GLY A 122 7.53 -12.31 -16.28
N LEU A 123 7.08 -12.12 -15.04
CA LEU A 123 7.91 -11.88 -13.86
C LEU A 123 8.23 -13.18 -13.12
N GLY A 124 8.71 -14.20 -13.85
CA GLY A 124 8.93 -15.55 -13.34
C GLY A 124 9.80 -15.59 -12.07
N ALA A 125 10.89 -14.83 -12.02
CA ALA A 125 11.75 -14.79 -10.84
C ALA A 125 11.03 -14.27 -9.58
N MET A 126 10.14 -13.28 -9.73
CA MET A 126 9.33 -12.78 -8.62
C MET A 126 8.26 -13.80 -8.19
N ALA A 127 7.64 -14.47 -9.15
CA ALA A 127 6.67 -15.53 -8.87
C ALA A 127 7.32 -16.69 -8.10
N GLU A 128 8.51 -17.14 -8.50
CA GLU A 128 9.25 -18.20 -7.81
C GLU A 128 9.72 -17.75 -6.42
N GLN A 129 10.14 -16.49 -6.26
CA GLN A 129 10.49 -15.94 -4.95
C GLN A 129 9.28 -15.96 -3.99
N LEU A 130 8.13 -15.43 -4.42
CA LEU A 130 6.90 -15.43 -3.62
C LEU A 130 6.43 -16.86 -3.33
N GLN A 131 6.50 -17.75 -4.31
CA GLN A 131 6.16 -19.16 -4.14
C GLN A 131 7.09 -19.85 -3.12
N GLY A 132 8.38 -19.51 -3.11
CA GLY A 132 9.33 -19.98 -2.11
C GLY A 132 8.92 -19.58 -0.70
N THR A 133 8.48 -18.33 -0.50
CA THR A 133 7.94 -17.86 0.78
C THR A 133 6.68 -18.62 1.20
N VAL A 134 5.74 -18.83 0.28
CA VAL A 134 4.48 -19.58 0.53
C VAL A 134 4.74 -21.05 0.90
N ARG A 135 5.74 -21.68 0.27
CA ARG A 135 6.13 -23.08 0.52
C ARG A 135 7.11 -23.26 1.68
N GLY A 136 7.57 -22.17 2.29
CA GLY A 136 8.49 -22.22 3.42
C GLY A 136 7.90 -22.97 4.62
N ALA A 137 8.74 -23.18 5.64
CA ALA A 137 8.28 -23.77 6.90
C ALA A 137 7.08 -22.99 7.46
N VAL A 138 6.05 -23.70 7.92
CA VAL A 138 4.76 -23.12 8.33
C VAL A 138 4.94 -21.97 9.32
N GLU A 139 5.74 -22.18 10.37
CA GLU A 139 6.00 -21.16 11.40
C GLU A 139 6.67 -19.91 10.82
N THR A 140 7.62 -20.08 9.90
CA THR A 140 8.30 -18.95 9.24
C THR A 140 7.37 -18.22 8.28
N ARG A 141 6.62 -18.94 7.46
CA ARG A 141 5.62 -18.36 6.55
C ARG A 141 4.59 -17.54 7.34
N ASP A 142 4.02 -18.13 8.38
CA ASP A 142 2.97 -17.47 9.17
C ASP A 142 3.51 -16.22 9.86
N GLY A 143 4.74 -16.24 10.37
CA GLY A 143 5.41 -15.06 10.93
C GLY A 143 5.67 -13.94 9.90
N ILE A 144 6.06 -14.29 8.67
CA ILE A 144 6.25 -13.32 7.57
C ILE A 144 4.91 -12.66 7.21
N TYR A 145 3.87 -13.47 6.99
CA TYR A 145 2.56 -12.98 6.60
C TYR A 145 1.88 -12.17 7.73
N GLU A 146 2.07 -12.56 8.99
CA GLU A 146 1.60 -11.78 10.13
C GLU A 146 2.25 -10.39 10.18
N THR A 147 3.58 -10.34 10.04
CA THR A 147 4.30 -9.07 9.97
C THR A 147 3.82 -8.21 8.79
N ALA A 148 3.60 -8.81 7.62
CA ALA A 148 3.09 -8.11 6.45
C ALA A 148 1.67 -7.55 6.67
N ARG A 149 0.76 -8.32 7.30
CA ARG A 149 -0.58 -7.86 7.68
C ARG A 149 -0.53 -6.68 8.64
N GLN A 150 0.37 -6.71 9.63
CA GLN A 150 0.56 -5.60 10.56
C GLN A 150 1.00 -4.32 9.84
N CYS A 151 1.91 -4.44 8.88
CA CYS A 151 2.42 -3.30 8.09
C CYS A 151 1.32 -2.59 7.28
N VAL A 152 0.30 -3.32 6.81
CA VAL A 152 -0.80 -2.76 6.03
C VAL A 152 -2.12 -2.67 6.79
N SER A 153 -2.09 -2.82 8.12
CA SER A 153 -3.28 -2.94 8.96
C SER A 153 -4.24 -1.74 8.88
N CYS A 154 -3.73 -0.55 8.54
CA CYS A 154 -4.57 0.64 8.31
C CYS A 154 -5.58 0.45 7.17
N LEU A 155 -5.28 -0.42 6.20
CA LEU A 155 -6.17 -0.73 5.08
C LEU A 155 -7.36 -1.62 5.47
N LEU A 156 -7.39 -2.16 6.69
CA LEU A 156 -8.53 -2.91 7.20
C LEU A 156 -9.70 -2.00 7.60
N ASP A 157 -9.44 -0.71 7.86
CA ASP A 157 -10.48 0.28 8.11
C ASP A 157 -11.16 0.67 6.78
N PRO A 158 -12.47 0.42 6.60
CA PRO A 158 -13.18 0.76 5.37
C PRO A 158 -13.11 2.25 5.01
N GLY A 159 -13.03 3.12 6.02
CA GLY A 159 -12.88 4.56 5.86
C GLY A 159 -11.55 4.93 5.21
N ILE A 160 -10.45 4.31 5.67
CA ILE A 160 -9.11 4.50 5.07
C ILE A 160 -9.04 3.83 3.69
N LEU A 161 -9.55 2.61 3.57
CA LEU A 161 -9.51 1.82 2.33
C LEU A 161 -10.22 2.51 1.17
N ALA A 162 -11.31 3.24 1.44
CA ALA A 162 -12.04 4.03 0.45
C ALA A 162 -11.20 5.14 -0.21
N TRP A 163 -10.13 5.61 0.44
CA TRP A 163 -9.23 6.63 -0.13
C TRP A 163 -8.25 6.05 -1.15
N VAL A 164 -8.04 4.73 -1.16
CA VAL A 164 -7.09 4.04 -2.07
C VAL A 164 -7.76 2.99 -2.94
N THR A 165 -9.08 2.89 -2.87
CA THR A 165 -9.89 2.01 -3.72
C THR A 165 -10.60 2.85 -4.76
N ARG A 166 -10.63 2.36 -6.00
CA ARG A 166 -11.32 3.04 -7.09
C ARG A 166 -12.79 3.24 -6.73
N ASP A 167 -13.22 4.49 -6.82
CA ASP A 167 -14.59 4.89 -6.60
C ASP A 167 -15.06 5.67 -7.85
N PRO A 168 -16.06 5.17 -8.60
CA PRO A 168 -16.58 5.86 -9.78
C PRO A 168 -17.28 7.18 -9.48
N ASP A 169 -17.70 7.41 -8.23
CA ASP A 169 -18.49 8.56 -7.83
C ASP A 169 -17.63 9.75 -7.36
N VAL A 170 -16.30 9.60 -7.27
CA VAL A 170 -15.33 10.66 -6.92
C VAL A 170 -14.08 10.70 -7.81
#